data_AF-A0A9P6AKH8-F1
#
_entry.id   AF-A0A9P6AKH8-F1
#
_cell.length_a   1.000
_cell.length_b   1.000
_cell.length_c   1.000
_cell.angle_alpha   90.00
_cell.angle_beta   90.00
_cell.angle_gamma   90.00
#
_symmetry.space_group_name_H-M   'P 1'
#
loop_
_entity.id
_entity.type
_entity.pdbx_description
1 polymer ?
#
loop_
_entity_poly.entity_id
_entity_poly.type
_entity_poly.pdbx_seq_one_letter_code
_entity_poly.pdbx_strand_id
1 'polypeptide(L)'
;FHHHACQHPLIPLNDNQNTRLTAAEIHEGAVKNMYLYCQENGLSQVWAYLWNCWYCPDKWPLWACSAADTISVLHTTMIVEGFWNKLKHSTLHAFN
;
A
#
# COMPACT_ATOMS: atom_id res chain seq x y z
N PHE A 1 -0.82 7.88 -0.05
CA PHE A 1 0.48 7.48 0.55
C PHE A 1 0.42 6.12 1.24
N HIS A 2 -0.32 5.92 2.34
CA HIS A 2 -0.37 4.62 3.04
C HIS A 2 -0.75 3.45 2.11
N HIS A 3 -1.75 3.64 1.25
CA HIS A 3 -2.13 2.64 0.26
C HIS A 3 -0.96 2.24 -0.65
N HIS A 4 -0.23 3.22 -1.18
CA HIS A 4 0.92 2.99 -2.07
C HIS A 4 2.07 2.30 -1.35
N ALA A 5 2.27 2.59 -0.05
CA ALA A 5 3.31 1.96 0.76
C ALA A 5 2.99 0.48 1.07
N CYS A 6 1.74 0.17 1.38
CA CYS A 6 1.33 -1.15 1.87
C CYS A 6 0.87 -2.13 0.79
N GLN A 7 0.65 -1.69 -0.46
CA GLN A 7 0.31 -2.60 -1.55
C GLN A 7 1.41 -3.62 -1.78
N HIS A 8 1.02 -4.87 -2.02
CA HIS A 8 1.96 -5.99 -2.18
C HIS A 8 1.37 -7.03 -3.15
N PRO A 9 2.19 -7.66 -4.02
CA PRO A 9 1.69 -8.62 -5.02
C PRO A 9 0.95 -9.83 -4.45
N LEU A 10 1.34 -10.27 -3.25
CA LEU A 10 0.68 -11.37 -2.54
C LEU A 10 -0.66 -10.98 -1.88
N ILE A 11 -0.96 -9.68 -1.76
CA ILE A 11 -2.20 -9.19 -1.16
C ILE A 11 -3.18 -8.89 -2.30
N PRO A 12 -4.35 -9.56 -2.34
CA PRO A 12 -5.33 -9.30 -3.38
C PRO A 12 -5.98 -7.92 -3.22
N LEU A 13 -6.47 -7.41 -4.34
CA LEU A 13 -7.35 -6.25 -4.34
C LEU A 13 -8.67 -6.59 -3.63
N ASN A 14 -9.33 -5.56 -3.11
CA ASN A 14 -10.66 -5.70 -2.52
C ASN A 14 -11.72 -5.72 -3.63
N ASP A 15 -11.61 -6.68 -4.54
CA ASP A 15 -12.54 -6.92 -5.62
C ASP A 15 -13.15 -8.33 -5.50
N ASN A 16 -14.32 -8.53 -6.09
CA ASN A 16 -15.02 -9.82 -6.04
C ASN A 16 -14.25 -10.95 -6.76
N GLN A 17 -13.21 -10.61 -7.51
CA GLN A 17 -12.43 -11.52 -8.36
C GLN A 17 -11.07 -11.90 -7.75
N ASN A 18 -10.72 -11.37 -6.56
CA ASN A 18 -9.46 -11.65 -5.87
C ASN A 18 -8.22 -11.37 -6.74
N THR A 19 -8.28 -10.27 -7.49
CA THR A 19 -7.25 -9.90 -8.47
C THR A 19 -5.95 -9.54 -7.75
N ARG A 20 -4.83 -10.06 -8.27
CA ARG A 20 -3.48 -9.77 -7.76
C ARG A 20 -2.72 -8.97 -8.78
N LEU A 21 -2.14 -7.86 -8.34
CA LEU A 21 -1.30 -7.02 -9.17
C LEU A 21 0.16 -7.44 -9.04
N THR A 22 0.89 -7.33 -10.13
CA THR A 22 2.35 -7.42 -10.12
C THR A 22 2.97 -6.20 -9.44
N ALA A 23 4.24 -6.31 -9.02
CA ALA A 23 4.97 -5.19 -8.43
C ALA A 23 5.03 -3.98 -9.37
N ALA A 24 5.20 -4.23 -10.68
CA ALA A 24 5.24 -3.21 -11.71
C ALA A 24 3.89 -2.49 -11.87
N GLU A 25 2.77 -3.24 -11.92
CA GLU A 25 1.43 -2.66 -12.01
C GLU A 25 1.09 -1.82 -10.77
N ILE A 26 1.50 -2.26 -9.58
CA ILE A 26 1.32 -1.49 -8.34
C ILE A 26 2.12 -0.18 -8.42
N HIS A 27 3.38 -0.24 -8.85
CA HIS A 27 4.23 0.94 -8.96
C HIS A 27 3.68 1.94 -9.99
N GLU A 28 3.36 1.47 -11.20
CA GLU A 28 2.79 2.31 -12.26
C GLU A 28 1.46 2.94 -11.83
N GLY A 29 0.58 2.14 -11.23
CA GLY A 29 -0.71 2.62 -10.71
C GLY A 29 -0.53 3.71 -9.65
N ALA A 30 0.40 3.52 -8.71
CA ALA A 30 0.69 4.50 -7.66
C ALA A 30 1.31 5.80 -8.20
N VAL A 31 2.26 5.68 -9.14
CA VAL A 31 2.88 6.81 -9.85
C VAL A 31 1.82 7.63 -10.58
N LYS A 32 0.99 6.95 -11.39
CA LYS A 32 -0.06 7.60 -12.18
C LYS A 32 -1.09 8.29 -11.29
N ASN A 33 -1.54 7.62 -10.23
CA ASN A 33 -2.49 8.20 -9.28
C ASN A 33 -1.94 9.49 -8.66
N MET A 34 -0.70 9.48 -8.18
CA MET A 34 -0.10 10.64 -7.53
C MET A 34 0.23 11.76 -8.52
N TYR A 35 0.66 11.42 -9.73
CA TYR A 35 0.89 12.38 -10.80
C TYR A 35 -0.39 13.12 -11.19
N LEU A 36 -1.47 12.38 -11.46
CA LEU A 36 -2.77 12.97 -11.82
C LEU A 36 -3.29 13.87 -10.69
N TYR A 37 -3.22 13.40 -9.45
CA TYR A 37 -3.61 14.21 -8.30
C TYR A 37 -2.82 15.53 -8.23
N CYS A 38 -1.50 15.48 -8.42
CA CYS A 38 -0.68 16.69 -8.40
C CYS A 38 -0.97 17.60 -9.60
N GLN A 39 -1.21 17.04 -10.79
CA GLN A 39 -1.53 17.78 -11.99
C GLN A 39 -2.86 18.54 -11.86
N GLU A 40 -3.91 17.86 -11.39
CA GLU A 40 -5.25 18.41 -11.21
C GLU A 40 -5.28 19.55 -10.18
N ASN A 41 -4.39 19.52 -9.19
CA ASN A 41 -4.30 20.52 -8.13
C ASN A 41 -3.21 21.58 -8.37
N GLY A 42 -2.54 21.58 -9.53
CA GLY A 42 -1.46 22.54 -9.83
C GLY A 42 -0.21 22.38 -8.96
N LEU A 43 0.02 21.21 -8.37
CA LEU A 43 1.10 20.90 -7.42
C LEU A 43 2.37 20.37 -8.12
N SER A 44 2.81 21.05 -9.18
CA SER A 44 3.94 20.58 -10.02
C SER A 44 5.26 20.45 -9.25
N GLN A 45 5.55 21.39 -8.35
CA GLN A 45 6.76 21.33 -7.50
C GLN A 45 6.69 20.17 -6.50
N VAL A 46 5.51 19.92 -5.94
CA VAL A 46 5.29 18.78 -5.04
C VAL A 46 5.52 17.49 -5.81
N TRP A 47 4.95 17.35 -7.01
CA TRP A 47 5.20 16.18 -7.85
C TRP A 47 6.70 15.95 -8.12
N ALA A 48 7.45 17.00 -8.47
CA ALA A 48 8.88 16.90 -8.69
C ALA A 48 9.62 16.37 -7.44
N TYR A 49 9.26 16.87 -6.25
CA TYR A 49 9.81 16.35 -4.99
C TYR A 49 9.41 14.88 -4.77
N LEU A 50 8.12 14.55 -4.94
CA LEU A 50 7.61 13.19 -4.75
C LEU A 50 8.29 12.19 -5.66
N TRP A 51 8.49 12.54 -6.93
CA TRP A 51 9.19 11.70 -7.90
C TRP A 51 10.63 11.41 -7.46
N ASN A 52 11.40 12.46 -7.17
CA ASN A 52 12.82 12.33 -6.84
C ASN A 52 13.07 11.60 -5.51
N CYS A 53 12.13 11.69 -4.56
CA CYS A 53 12.31 11.10 -3.23
C CYS A 53 11.65 9.72 -3.07
N TRP A 54 10.55 9.45 -3.78
CA TRP A 54 9.72 8.27 -3.52
C TRP A 54 9.37 7.46 -4.76
N TYR A 55 8.88 8.10 -5.81
CA TYR A 55 8.25 7.38 -6.92
C TYR A 55 9.20 6.96 -8.04
N CYS A 56 10.42 7.49 -8.10
CA CYS A 56 11.38 7.04 -9.10
C CYS A 56 11.83 5.59 -8.82
N PRO A 57 12.17 4.81 -9.87
CA PRO A 57 12.52 3.39 -9.73
C PRO A 57 13.61 3.10 -8.69
N ASP A 58 14.62 3.97 -8.58
CA ASP A 58 15.74 3.79 -7.65
C ASP A 58 15.35 3.98 -6.18
N LYS A 59 14.25 4.72 -5.90
CA LYS A 59 13.80 5.02 -4.53
C LYS A 59 12.63 4.15 -4.10
N TRP A 60 11.83 3.68 -5.05
CA TRP A 60 10.65 2.86 -4.78
C TRP A 60 10.92 1.66 -3.84
N PRO A 61 12.00 0.86 -4.03
CA PRO A 61 12.28 -0.29 -3.16
C PRO A 61 12.62 0.06 -1.71
N LEU A 62 12.98 1.31 -1.43
CA LEU A 62 13.38 1.73 -0.09
C LEU A 62 12.20 1.89 0.87
N TRP A 63 10.96 1.98 0.37
CA TRP A 63 9.80 2.27 1.20
C TRP A 63 8.52 1.53 0.79
N ALA A 64 8.39 1.10 -0.47
CA ALA A 64 7.20 0.40 -0.91
C ALA A 64 7.28 -1.10 -0.63
N CYS A 65 6.25 -1.66 0.00
CA CYS A 65 6.17 -3.10 0.23
C CYS A 65 6.10 -3.89 -1.09
N SER A 66 5.59 -3.31 -2.18
CA SER A 66 5.43 -4.02 -3.45
C SER A 66 6.74 -4.42 -4.11
N ALA A 67 7.85 -3.79 -3.73
CA ALA A 67 9.18 -4.11 -4.23
C ALA A 67 9.84 -5.29 -3.49
N ALA A 68 9.28 -5.74 -2.36
CA ALA A 68 9.77 -6.88 -1.63
C ALA A 68 9.10 -8.18 -2.14
N ASP A 69 9.87 -9.26 -2.22
CA ASP A 69 9.33 -10.58 -2.61
C ASP A 69 8.48 -11.21 -1.51
N THR A 70 8.73 -10.84 -0.25
CA THR A 70 8.10 -11.43 0.93
C THR A 70 7.47 -10.36 1.82
N ILE A 71 6.31 -10.66 2.38
CA ILE A 71 5.69 -9.83 3.42
C ILE A 71 6.54 -9.92 4.69
N SER A 72 6.95 -8.77 5.23
CA SER A 72 7.78 -8.74 6.45
C SER A 72 7.06 -9.40 7.63
N VAL A 73 7.81 -10.15 8.45
CA VAL A 73 7.28 -10.83 9.65
C VAL A 73 6.63 -9.84 10.61
N LEU A 74 7.21 -8.64 10.76
CA LEU A 74 6.65 -7.60 11.61
C LEU A 74 5.25 -7.18 11.13
N HIS A 75 5.05 -7.06 9.82
CA HIS A 75 3.77 -6.68 9.24
C HIS A 75 2.71 -7.78 9.45
N THR A 76 3.08 -9.06 9.31
CA THR A 76 2.17 -10.17 9.62
C THR A 76 1.84 -10.24 11.11
N THR A 77 2.80 -10.03 12.01
CA THR A 77 2.53 -9.95 13.46
C THR A 77 1.55 -8.82 13.78
N MET A 78 1.76 -7.62 13.23
CA MET A 78 0.84 -6.49 13.43
C MET A 78 -0.58 -6.78 12.90
N ILE A 79 -0.71 -7.41 11.73
CA ILE A 79 -2.00 -7.82 11.18
C ILE A 79 -2.70 -8.82 12.12
N VAL A 80 -1.97 -9.83 12.61
CA VAL A 80 -2.49 -10.85 13.52
C VAL A 80 -2.94 -10.22 14.85
N GLU A 81 -2.14 -9.33 15.42
CA GLU A 81 -2.49 -8.60 16.65
C GLU A 81 -3.72 -7.71 16.46
N GLY A 82 -3.80 -6.97 15.35
CA GLY A 82 -4.96 -6.16 15.01
C GLY A 82 -6.24 -6.99 14.83
N PHE A 83 -6.13 -8.16 14.22
CA PHE A 83 -7.22 -9.13 14.12
C PHE A 83 -7.67 -9.61 15.50
N TRP A 84 -6.73 -10.02 16.35
CA TRP A 84 -7.03 -10.48 17.72
C TRP A 84 -7.67 -9.38 18.57
N ASN A 85 -7.24 -8.14 18.42
CA ASN A 85 -7.83 -7.00 19.11
C ASN A 85 -9.31 -6.83 18.73
N LYS A 86 -9.62 -6.82 17.42
CA LYS A 86 -11.02 -6.72 16.95
C LYS A 86 -11.86 -7.90 17.42
N LEU A 87 -11.34 -9.13 17.33
CA LEU A 87 -12.07 -10.33 17.73
C LEU A 87 -12.43 -10.30 19.23
N LYS A 88 -11.46 -9.98 20.09
CA LYS A 88 -11.67 -9.94 21.54
C LYS A 88 -12.60 -8.81 21.95
N HIS A 89 -12.44 -7.61 21.40
CA HIS A 89 -13.16 -6.43 21.89
C HIS A 89 -14.50 -6.18 21.20
N SER A 90 -14.66 -6.54 19.92
CA SER A 90 -15.89 -6.25 19.16
C SER A 90 -16.80 -7.46 19.06
N THR A 91 -16.29 -8.62 18.66
CA THR A 91 -17.16 -9.78 18.42
C THR A 91 -17.57 -10.47 19.72
N LEU A 92 -16.64 -10.70 20.64
CA LEU A 92 -16.96 -11.44 21.87
C LEU A 92 -17.95 -10.71 22.78
N HIS A 93 -17.91 -9.37 22.80
CA HIS A 93 -18.86 -8.54 23.53
C HIS A 93 -20.25 -8.48 22.85
N ALA A 94 -20.34 -8.77 21.56
CA ALA A 94 -21.63 -8.80 20.85
C ALA A 94 -22.36 -10.15 21.00
N PHE A 95 -21.66 -11.21 21.44
CA PHE A 95 -22.22 -12.55 21.65
C PHE A 95 -22.48 -12.89 23.14
N ASN A 96 -22.34 -11.91 24.03
CA ASN A 96 -22.63 -12.01 25.47
C ASN A 96 -23.72 -11.01 25.84
#